data_AF-A0A842NDH8-F1
#
_entry.id   AF-A0A842NDH8-F1
#
_cell.length_a   1.000
_cell.length_b   1.000
_cell.length_c   1.000
_cell.angle_alpha   90.00
_cell.angle_beta   90.00
_cell.angle_gamma   90.00
#
_symmetry.space_group_name_H-M   'P 1'
#
loop_
_entity.id
_entity.type
_entity.pdbx_description
1 polymer ?
#
loop_
_entity_poly.entity_id
_entity_poly.type
_entity_poly.pdbx_seq_one_letter_code
_entity_poly.pdbx_strand_id
1 'polypeptide(L)'
;MIDEIFDQHYTDTKIQGGTTCCPGCGGPLFWKIALQVLGPNTIVYGDGPCAMCALRNIKVPHYGIHFSFVADGATGIAAALRAKGRGALRPISYPDDAAIAELP
;
A
#
# COMPACT_ATOMS: atom_id res chain seq x y z
N MET A 1 -24.04 -15.23 15.08
CA MET A 1 -22.99 -16.02 14.40
C MET A 1 -22.69 -15.49 12.99
N ILE A 2 -23.70 -15.15 12.17
CA ILE A 2 -23.47 -14.49 10.86
C ILE A 2 -22.87 -13.08 11.02
N ASP A 3 -23.39 -12.29 11.96
CA ASP A 3 -22.91 -10.92 12.19
C ASP A 3 -21.45 -10.89 12.66
N GLU A 4 -21.05 -11.87 13.48
CA GLU A 4 -19.69 -11.99 14.02
C GLU A 4 -18.65 -12.29 12.93
N ILE A 5 -18.98 -13.17 11.97
CA ILE A 5 -18.14 -13.46 10.80
C ILE A 5 -18.03 -12.22 9.91
N PHE A 6 -19.13 -11.48 9.77
CA PHE A 6 -19.17 -10.26 8.97
C PHE A 6 -18.28 -9.17 9.61
N ASP A 7 -18.44 -8.90 10.90
CA ASP A 7 -17.65 -7.91 11.64
C ASP A 7 -16.15 -8.25 11.65
N GLN A 8 -15.82 -9.53 11.77
CA GLN A 8 -14.44 -10.00 11.69
C GLN A 8 -13.83 -9.71 10.31
N HIS A 9 -14.58 -9.91 9.21
CA HIS A 9 -14.13 -9.57 7.86
C HIS A 9 -13.77 -8.07 7.70
N TYR A 10 -14.58 -7.16 8.25
CA TYR A 10 -14.30 -5.71 8.18
C TYR A 10 -13.12 -5.28 9.06
N THR A 11 -12.90 -5.99 10.16
CA THR A 11 -11.76 -5.77 11.06
C THR A 11 -10.45 -6.25 10.42
N ASP A 12 -10.48 -7.41 9.78
CA ASP A 12 -9.33 -8.01 9.13
C ASP A 12 -8.96 -7.28 7.83
N THR A 13 -9.95 -6.79 7.09
CA THR A 13 -9.72 -6.09 5.83
C THR A 13 -8.98 -4.77 6.07
N LYS A 14 -7.79 -4.67 5.46
CA LYS A 14 -6.90 -3.50 5.54
C LYS A 14 -7.16 -2.44 4.47
N ILE A 15 -8.32 -2.52 3.82
CA ILE A 15 -8.87 -1.52 2.93
C ILE A 15 -10.21 -1.02 3.47
N GLN A 16 -10.47 0.28 3.35
CA GLN A 16 -11.76 0.88 3.64
C GLN A 16 -12.50 1.25 2.34
N GLY A 17 -13.82 1.36 2.42
CA GLY A 17 -14.61 1.92 1.32
C GLY A 17 -14.34 3.42 1.16
N GLY A 18 -14.55 3.93 -0.06
CA GLY A 18 -14.37 5.36 -0.36
C GLY A 18 -13.26 5.67 -1.37
N THR A 19 -13.18 4.92 -2.47
CA THR A 19 -12.16 5.14 -3.50
C THR A 19 -12.57 6.18 -4.53
N THR A 20 -11.59 6.96 -4.97
CA THR A 20 -11.71 7.86 -6.15
C THR A 20 -11.27 7.17 -7.44
N CYS A 21 -10.93 5.87 -7.39
CA CYS A 21 -10.60 5.11 -8.58
C CYS A 21 -11.85 4.81 -9.43
N CYS A 22 -11.64 4.56 -10.72
CA CYS A 22 -12.69 4.14 -11.63
C CYS A 22 -13.39 2.85 -11.14
N PRO A 23 -14.69 2.66 -11.42
CA PRO A 23 -15.39 1.43 -11.10
C PRO A 23 -14.73 0.24 -11.82
N GLY A 24 -14.41 -0.82 -11.07
CA GLY A 24 -13.70 -1.99 -11.61
C GLY A 24 -12.18 -1.82 -11.73
N CYS A 25 -11.60 -0.76 -11.18
CA CYS A 25 -10.15 -0.57 -11.20
C CYS A 25 -9.39 -1.72 -10.51
N GLY A 26 -8.36 -2.24 -11.18
CA GLY A 26 -7.50 -3.29 -10.65
C GLY A 26 -6.63 -2.86 -9.47
N GLY A 27 -6.33 -1.56 -9.32
CA GLY A 27 -5.46 -1.04 -8.25
C GLY A 27 -5.99 -1.31 -6.83
N PRO A 28 -7.23 -0.89 -6.50
CA PRO A 28 -7.85 -1.22 -5.21
C PRO A 28 -8.00 -2.73 -4.98
N LEU A 29 -8.29 -3.50 -6.03
CA LEU A 29 -8.41 -4.96 -5.94
C LEU A 29 -7.05 -5.61 -5.63
N PHE A 30 -5.99 -5.16 -6.30
CA PHE A 30 -4.63 -5.59 -6.03
C PHE A 30 -4.27 -5.36 -4.56
N TRP A 31 -4.49 -4.14 -4.04
CA TRP A 31 -4.18 -3.84 -2.65
C TRP A 31 -5.02 -4.65 -1.65
N LYS A 32 -6.27 -4.98 -1.99
CA LYS A 32 -7.12 -5.82 -1.13
C LYS A 32 -6.47 -7.19 -0.93
N ILE A 33 -6.04 -7.82 -2.03
CA ILE A 33 -5.41 -9.14 -2.01
C ILE A 33 -3.99 -9.04 -1.41
N ALA A 34 -3.21 -8.06 -1.83
CA ALA A 34 -1.84 -7.87 -1.36
C ALA A 34 -1.79 -7.68 0.17
N LEU A 35 -2.65 -6.84 0.74
CA LEU A 35 -2.65 -6.61 2.20
C LEU A 35 -3.25 -7.78 2.99
N GLN A 36 -4.07 -8.63 2.39
CA GLN A 36 -4.49 -9.89 3.03
C GLN A 36 -3.31 -10.86 3.18
N VAL A 37 -2.41 -10.92 2.18
CA VAL A 37 -1.22 -11.78 2.21
C VAL A 37 -0.11 -11.16 3.06
N LEU A 38 0.13 -9.87 2.87
CA LEU A 38 1.20 -9.14 3.55
C LEU A 38 0.84 -8.88 5.02
N GLY A 39 -0.43 -8.65 5.36
CA GLY A 39 -0.85 -8.44 6.73
C GLY A 39 -0.43 -7.06 7.31
N PRO A 40 -0.64 -6.85 8.62
CA PRO A 40 -0.60 -5.53 9.26
C PRO A 40 0.82 -4.95 9.43
N ASN A 41 1.87 -5.76 9.38
CA ASN A 41 3.27 -5.32 9.52
C ASN A 41 3.86 -4.84 8.19
N THR A 42 3.09 -4.03 7.48
CA THR A 42 3.40 -3.56 6.14
C THR A 42 3.24 -2.05 6.10
N ILE A 43 4.21 -1.37 5.52
CA ILE A 43 4.17 0.06 5.24
C ILE A 43 4.09 0.20 3.74
N VAL A 44 3.08 0.92 3.26
CA VAL A 44 2.94 1.18 1.83
C VAL A 44 3.57 2.53 1.51
N TYR A 45 4.40 2.61 0.49
CA TYR A 45 5.00 3.87 0.09
C TYR A 45 5.04 4.00 -1.43
N GLY A 46 5.24 5.21 -1.92
CA GLY A 46 5.23 5.49 -3.36
C GLY A 46 4.00 6.24 -3.79
N ASP A 47 4.12 6.84 -4.96
CA ASP A 47 3.09 7.64 -5.60
C ASP A 47 3.13 7.33 -7.11
N GLY A 48 2.00 7.57 -7.75
CA GLY A 48 1.70 7.47 -9.16
C GLY A 48 0.28 7.99 -9.33
N PRO A 49 -0.07 8.73 -10.39
CA PRO A 49 -1.38 9.38 -10.53
C PRO A 49 -2.55 8.40 -10.37
N CYS A 50 -2.40 7.17 -10.88
CA CYS A 50 -3.37 6.08 -10.69
C CYS A 50 -3.16 5.32 -9.37
N ALA A 51 -1.93 5.18 -8.88
CA ALA A 51 -1.65 4.49 -7.61
C ALA A 51 -2.23 5.23 -6.40
N MET A 52 -2.30 6.57 -6.45
CA MET A 52 -2.84 7.40 -5.36
C MET A 52 -4.33 7.23 -5.10
N CYS A 53 -5.12 6.90 -6.11
CA CYS A 53 -6.54 6.68 -5.90
C CYS A 53 -6.78 5.44 -5.01
N ALA A 54 -5.88 4.46 -5.05
CA ALA A 54 -5.95 3.25 -4.24
C ALA A 54 -5.35 3.45 -2.84
N LEU A 55 -4.22 4.16 -2.74
CA LEU A 55 -3.50 4.44 -1.48
C LEU A 55 -4.40 5.06 -0.39
N ARG A 56 -5.29 5.98 -0.75
CA ARG A 56 -6.20 6.67 0.18
C ARG A 56 -7.17 5.73 0.93
N ASN A 57 -7.35 4.52 0.42
CA ASN A 57 -8.25 3.53 1.00
C ASN A 57 -7.53 2.51 1.87
N ILE A 58 -6.22 2.61 2.01
CA ILE A 58 -5.41 1.66 2.75
C ILE A 58 -5.40 2.04 4.25
N LYS A 59 -5.70 1.07 5.11
CA LYS A 59 -5.71 1.25 6.58
C LYS A 59 -4.33 1.12 7.22
N VAL A 60 -3.35 0.52 6.51
CA VAL A 60 -1.96 0.45 7.01
C VAL A 60 -1.23 1.79 6.78
N PRO A 61 -0.15 2.08 7.53
CA PRO A 61 0.61 3.30 7.34
C PRO A 61 1.07 3.45 5.90
N HIS A 62 0.77 4.59 5.30
CA HIS A 62 1.17 4.92 3.95
C HIS A 62 1.64 6.37 3.83
N TYR A 63 2.55 6.62 2.90
CA TYR A 63 2.96 7.98 2.56
C TYR A 63 3.36 8.05 1.08
N GLY A 64 2.97 9.15 0.45
CA GLY A 64 3.37 9.47 -0.91
C GLY A 64 4.81 9.96 -0.94
N ILE A 65 5.62 9.33 -1.80
CA ILE A 65 6.90 9.87 -2.25
C ILE A 65 6.81 10.05 -3.75
N HIS A 66 7.45 11.09 -4.27
CA HIS A 66 7.40 11.36 -5.71
C HIS A 66 7.83 10.12 -6.52
N PHE A 67 7.05 9.76 -7.52
CA PHE A 67 7.14 8.52 -8.29
C PHE A 67 8.54 8.29 -8.91
N SER A 68 9.28 9.36 -9.20
CA SER A 68 10.67 9.32 -9.67
C SER A 68 11.69 8.75 -8.68
N PHE A 69 11.39 8.73 -7.38
CA PHE A 69 12.34 8.35 -6.33
C PHE A 69 11.87 7.10 -5.56
N VAL A 70 11.10 6.22 -6.18
CA VAL A 70 10.54 5.06 -5.48
C VAL A 70 11.63 4.10 -5.00
N ALA A 71 12.67 3.87 -5.79
CA ALA A 71 13.80 3.03 -5.39
C ALA A 71 14.64 3.66 -4.26
N ASP A 72 14.95 4.95 -4.36
CA ASP A 72 15.69 5.68 -3.32
C ASP A 72 14.90 5.75 -2.01
N GLY A 73 13.60 5.99 -2.12
CA GLY A 73 12.67 5.89 -1.00
C GLY A 73 12.75 4.52 -0.34
N ALA A 74 12.66 3.44 -1.12
CA ALA A 74 12.72 2.06 -0.61
C ALA A 74 13.94 1.83 0.30
N THR A 75 15.11 2.22 -0.19
CA THR A 75 16.38 1.99 0.51
C THR A 75 16.51 2.86 1.75
N GLY A 76 16.12 4.14 1.67
CA GLY A 76 16.11 5.07 2.80
C GLY A 76 15.14 4.64 3.90
N ILE A 77 13.94 4.20 3.53
CA ILE A 77 12.93 3.68 4.48
C ILE A 77 13.45 2.41 5.15
N ALA A 78 13.99 1.46 4.38
CA ALA A 78 14.53 0.23 4.92
C ALA A 78 15.72 0.50 5.87
N ALA A 79 16.62 1.43 5.52
CA ALA A 79 17.73 1.85 6.37
C ALA A 79 17.23 2.51 7.66
N ALA A 80 16.26 3.42 7.58
CA ALA A 80 15.67 4.09 8.74
C ALA A 80 14.95 3.10 9.69
N LEU A 81 14.19 2.15 9.13
CA LEU A 81 13.53 1.11 9.91
C LEU A 81 14.54 0.20 10.62
N ARG A 82 15.64 -0.17 9.96
CA ARG A 82 16.74 -0.92 10.59
C ARG A 82 17.41 -0.13 11.71
N ALA A 83 17.71 1.14 11.49
CA ALA A 83 18.31 2.02 12.50
C ALA A 83 17.42 2.19 13.74
N LYS A 84 16.09 2.14 13.58
CA LYS A 84 15.12 2.18 14.68
C LYS A 84 14.83 0.82 15.32
N GLY A 85 15.53 -0.25 14.92
CA GLY A 85 15.25 -1.62 15.40
C GLY A 85 13.90 -2.18 14.93
N ARG A 86 13.25 -1.55 13.94
CA ARG A 86 11.93 -1.93 13.39
C ARG A 86 12.07 -2.67 12.05
N GLY A 87 13.13 -3.44 11.88
CA GLY A 87 13.43 -4.16 10.63
C GLY A 87 12.40 -5.24 10.25
N ALA A 88 11.52 -5.63 11.17
CA ALA A 88 10.41 -6.54 10.90
C ALA A 88 9.26 -5.91 10.09
N LEU A 89 9.23 -4.58 9.96
CA LEU A 89 8.27 -3.89 9.11
C LEU A 89 8.71 -3.98 7.65
N ARG A 90 7.76 -4.32 6.77
CA ARG A 90 8.01 -4.46 5.34
C ARG A 90 7.55 -3.21 4.60
N PRO A 91 8.48 -2.37 4.11
CA PRO A 91 8.12 -1.29 3.19
C PRO A 91 7.86 -1.90 1.80
N ILE A 92 6.69 -1.62 1.21
CA ILE A 92 6.30 -2.09 -0.12
C ILE A 92 5.77 -0.91 -0.92
N SER A 93 6.20 -0.83 -2.19
CA SER A 93 5.69 0.16 -3.13
C SER A 93 4.78 -0.44 -4.19
N TYR A 94 3.89 0.39 -4.70
CA TYR A 94 3.10 0.13 -5.91
C TYR A 94 3.28 1.31 -6.86
N PRO A 95 4.39 1.33 -7.61
CA PRO A 95 4.59 2.31 -8.67
C PRO A 95 3.69 1.96 -9.85
N ASP A 96 3.22 2.97 -10.59
CA ASP A 96 2.57 2.77 -11.88
C ASP A 96 3.60 2.41 -12.95
N ASP A 97 3.14 1.88 -14.09
CA ASP A 97 4.03 1.36 -15.14
C ASP A 97 5.06 2.41 -15.61
N ALA A 98 4.66 3.68 -15.69
CA ALA A 98 5.54 4.80 -16.02
C ALA A 98 6.64 5.03 -14.97
N ALA A 99 6.34 4.79 -13.69
CA ALA A 99 7.30 4.93 -12.60
C ALA A 99 8.32 3.78 -12.51
N ILE A 100 8.02 2.62 -13.12
CA ILE A 100 8.91 1.44 -13.11
C ILE A 100 9.71 1.33 -14.41
N ALA A 101 9.09 1.62 -15.56
CA ALA A 101 9.65 1.26 -16.86
C ALA A 101 10.13 2.47 -17.70
N GLU A 102 9.65 3.68 -17.43
CA GLU A 102 9.86 4.84 -18.34
C GLU A 102 10.74 5.94 -17.75
N LEU A 103 11.00 5.92 -16.44
CA LEU A 103 11.92 6.86 -15.80
C LEU A 103 13.39 6.42 -16.05
N PRO A 104 14.26 7.34 -16.49
CA PRO A 104 15.65 7.05 -16.86
C PRO A 104 16.56 6.70 -15.68
#